data_AF-A0AA96IR46-F1
#
_entry.id   AF-A0AA96IR46-F1
#
_cell.length_a   1.000
_cell.length_b   1.000
_cell.length_c   1.000
_cell.angle_alpha   90.00
_cell.angle_beta   90.00
_cell.angle_gamma   90.00
#
_symmetry.space_group_name_H-M   'P 1'
#
loop_
_entity.id
_entity.type
_entity.pdbx_description
1 polymer ?
#
loop_
_entity_poly.entity_id
_entity_poly.type
_entity_poly.pdbx_seq_one_letter_code
_entity_poly.pdbx_strand_id
1 'polypeptide(L)'
;MRDLYQRLAVSPVADQPTLDSALSRCPNSALRRDAEAALGIASHRARYDEVHRTLGDIGRLRAGLGLTHAPHWQIEAANDFSMPADTAPPRVETLDRRVAAAVSFFDRWCSAQGVWLLVTVFAMGAGVGLALGLPLLAWLGFL
;
A
#
# COMPACT_ATOMS: atom_id res chain seq x y z
N MET A 1 -11.34 -10.22 -21.32
CA MET A 1 -10.31 -10.50 -22.36
C MET A 1 -9.26 -11.37 -21.70
N ARG A 2 -8.79 -12.43 -22.36
CA ARG A 2 -7.74 -13.31 -21.82
C ARG A 2 -6.37 -12.79 -22.24
N ASP A 3 -5.35 -12.97 -21.41
CA ASP A 3 -3.98 -12.67 -21.80
C ASP A 3 -3.43 -13.80 -22.70
N LEU A 4 -3.43 -13.54 -24.00
CA LEU A 4 -2.98 -14.50 -25.01
C LEU A 4 -1.45 -14.64 -24.99
N TYR A 5 -0.72 -13.58 -24.68
CA TYR A 5 0.74 -13.62 -24.55
C TYR A 5 1.17 -14.50 -23.39
N GLN A 6 0.56 -14.32 -22.21
CA GLN A 6 0.81 -15.15 -21.05
C GLN A 6 0.46 -16.62 -21.31
N ARG A 7 -0.69 -16.88 -21.93
CA ARG A 7 -1.18 -18.25 -22.19
C ARG A 7 -0.40 -18.97 -23.29
N LEU A 8 0.17 -18.24 -24.25
CA LEU A 8 1.09 -18.79 -25.25
C LEU A 8 2.55 -18.88 -24.76
N ALA A 9 2.85 -18.35 -23.56
CA ALA A 9 4.21 -18.19 -23.04
C ALA A 9 5.13 -17.39 -23.99
N VAL A 10 4.58 -16.32 -24.58
CA VAL A 10 5.29 -15.43 -25.51
C VAL A 10 5.35 -14.02 -24.94
N SER A 11 6.47 -13.33 -25.15
CA SER A 11 6.60 -11.92 -24.78
C SER A 11 5.69 -11.04 -25.66
N PRO A 12 5.02 -10.00 -25.12
CA PRO A 12 4.27 -9.03 -25.93
C PRO A 12 5.12 -8.34 -27.01
N VAL A 13 6.43 -8.24 -26.78
CA VAL A 13 7.41 -7.62 -27.68
C VAL A 13 8.01 -8.63 -28.67
N ALA A 14 7.55 -9.89 -28.66
CA ALA A 14 8.08 -10.91 -29.56
C ALA A 14 7.83 -10.56 -31.03
N ASP A 15 8.78 -10.88 -31.89
CA ASP A 15 8.66 -10.73 -33.33
C ASP A 15 7.65 -11.76 -33.91
N GLN A 16 7.11 -11.45 -35.09
CA GLN A 16 6.13 -12.30 -35.77
C GLN A 16 6.58 -13.78 -35.92
N PRO A 17 7.82 -14.11 -36.32
CA PRO A 17 8.21 -15.51 -36.46
C PRO A 17 8.24 -16.27 -35.13
N THR A 18 8.59 -15.62 -34.01
CA THR A 18 8.50 -16.24 -32.68
C THR A 18 7.05 -16.53 -32.30
N LEU A 19 6.15 -15.63 -32.66
CA LEU A 19 4.72 -15.77 -32.40
C LEU A 19 4.12 -16.92 -33.22
N ASP A 20 4.46 -17.02 -34.51
CA ASP A 20 4.04 -18.12 -35.39
C ASP A 20 4.59 -19.48 -34.91
N SER A 21 5.83 -19.50 -34.41
CA SER A 21 6.43 -20.69 -33.79
C SER A 21 5.71 -21.11 -32.51
N ALA A 22 5.24 -20.15 -31.71
CA ALA A 22 4.47 -20.45 -30.50
C ALA A 22 3.05 -20.95 -30.83
N LEU A 23 2.40 -20.35 -31.82
CA LEU A 23 1.08 -20.78 -32.31
C LEU A 23 1.12 -22.21 -32.85
N SER A 24 2.14 -22.57 -33.63
CA SER A 24 2.29 -23.92 -34.19
C SER A 24 2.57 -24.99 -33.14
N ARG A 25 3.27 -24.64 -32.04
CA ARG A 25 3.54 -25.54 -30.92
C ARG A 25 2.41 -25.60 -29.88
N CYS A 26 1.39 -24.76 -29.98
CA CYS A 26 0.30 -24.71 -29.02
C CYS A 26 -0.61 -25.96 -29.15
N PRO A 27 -0.74 -26.81 -28.11
CA PRO A 27 -1.59 -27.99 -28.16
C PRO A 27 -3.09 -27.66 -28.04
N ASN A 28 -3.44 -26.47 -27.55
CA ASN A 28 -4.82 -26.06 -27.33
C ASN A 28 -5.40 -25.37 -28.58
N SER A 29 -6.26 -26.09 -29.31
CA SER A 29 -6.86 -25.63 -30.56
C SER A 29 -7.83 -24.44 -30.40
N ALA A 30 -8.41 -24.24 -29.21
CA ALA A 30 -9.23 -23.06 -28.93
C ALA A 30 -8.34 -21.82 -28.74
N LEU A 31 -7.31 -21.92 -27.90
CA LEU A 31 -6.34 -20.84 -27.66
C LEU A 31 -5.63 -20.44 -28.96
N ARG A 32 -5.24 -21.42 -29.78
CA ARG A 32 -4.58 -21.17 -31.06
C ARG A 32 -5.47 -20.35 -32.00
N ARG A 33 -6.75 -20.70 -32.15
CA ARG A 33 -7.68 -19.95 -33.03
C ARG A 33 -7.90 -18.51 -32.55
N ASP A 34 -8.11 -18.32 -31.24
CA ASP A 34 -8.27 -16.98 -30.67
C ASP A 34 -7.03 -16.12 -30.90
N ALA A 35 -5.84 -16.72 -30.75
CA ALA A 35 -4.58 -16.04 -30.96
C ALA A 35 -4.24 -15.80 -32.43
N GLU A 36 -4.56 -16.72 -33.34
CA GLU A 36 -4.43 -16.48 -34.79
C GLU A 36 -5.32 -15.31 -35.23
N ALA A 37 -6.57 -15.25 -34.74
CA ALA A 37 -7.50 -14.17 -35.08
C ALA A 37 -7.05 -12.79 -34.55
N ALA A 38 -6.49 -12.75 -33.34
CA ALA A 38 -6.08 -11.52 -32.67
C ALA A 38 -4.64 -11.07 -33.01
N LEU A 39 -3.69 -12.00 -33.12
CA LEU A 39 -2.25 -11.73 -33.23
C LEU A 39 -1.68 -12.06 -34.63
N GLY A 40 -2.41 -12.80 -35.46
CA GLY A 40 -1.93 -13.21 -36.80
C GLY A 40 -1.95 -12.08 -37.83
N ILE A 41 -2.72 -11.01 -37.61
CA ILE A 41 -2.79 -9.84 -38.49
C ILE A 41 -2.22 -8.64 -37.74
N ALA A 42 -1.26 -7.92 -38.33
CA ALA A 42 -0.57 -6.81 -37.70
C ALA A 42 -1.52 -5.70 -37.17
N SER A 43 -2.59 -5.38 -37.91
CA SER A 43 -3.59 -4.39 -37.48
C SER A 43 -4.42 -4.87 -36.28
N HIS A 44 -4.77 -6.16 -36.23
CA HIS A 44 -5.49 -6.75 -35.10
C HIS A 44 -4.56 -6.83 -33.88
N ARG A 45 -3.30 -7.19 -34.10
CA ARG A 45 -2.28 -7.25 -33.05
C ARG A 45 -2.07 -5.87 -32.42
N ALA A 46 -1.94 -4.82 -33.23
CA ALA A 46 -1.80 -3.46 -32.71
C ALA A 46 -2.98 -3.04 -31.82
N ARG A 47 -4.21 -3.36 -32.24
CA ARG A 47 -5.42 -3.10 -31.44
C ARG A 47 -5.46 -3.97 -30.18
N TYR A 48 -5.06 -5.22 -30.28
CA TYR A 48 -4.94 -6.13 -29.14
C TYR A 48 -3.95 -5.58 -28.12
N ASP A 49 -2.78 -5.11 -28.57
CA ASP A 49 -1.71 -4.55 -27.72
C ASP A 49 -2.14 -3.26 -27.01
N GLU A 50 -2.94 -2.42 -27.66
CA GLU A 50 -3.52 -1.22 -27.03
C GLU A 50 -4.47 -1.58 -25.88
N VAL A 51 -5.38 -2.54 -26.11
CA VAL A 51 -6.31 -3.00 -25.07
C VAL A 51 -5.56 -3.74 -23.97
N HIS A 52 -4.58 -4.59 -24.32
CA HIS A 52 -3.74 -5.30 -23.37
C HIS A 52 -3.01 -4.33 -22.44
N ARG A 53 -2.39 -3.27 -22.99
CA ARG A 53 -1.74 -2.22 -22.20
C ARG A 53 -2.71 -1.50 -21.27
N THR A 54 -3.89 -1.13 -21.78
CA THR A 54 -4.92 -0.44 -21.00
C THR A 54 -5.40 -1.30 -19.83
N LEU A 55 -5.64 -2.59 -20.05
CA LEU A 55 -6.02 -3.52 -19.00
C LEU A 55 -4.90 -3.74 -17.98
N GLY A 56 -3.64 -3.79 -18.43
CA GLY A 56 -2.47 -3.84 -17.54
C GLY A 56 -2.35 -2.59 -16.67
N ASP A 57 -2.62 -1.40 -17.22
CA ASP A 57 -2.62 -0.13 -16.48
C ASP A 57 -3.74 -0.07 -15.44
N ILE A 58 -4.95 -0.54 -15.80
CA ILE A 58 -6.07 -0.68 -14.86
C ILE A 58 -5.70 -1.68 -13.75
N GLY A 59 -5.06 -2.80 -14.08
CA GLY A 59 -4.58 -3.79 -13.12
C GLY A 59 -3.60 -3.18 -12.12
N ARG A 60 -2.62 -2.39 -12.60
CA ARG A 60 -1.68 -1.64 -11.77
C ARG A 60 -2.35 -0.62 -10.87
N LEU A 61 -3.26 0.18 -11.41
CA LEU A 61 -4.03 1.16 -10.63
C LEU A 61 -4.85 0.47 -9.53
N ARG A 62 -5.50 -0.64 -9.85
CA ARG A 62 -6.30 -1.42 -8.89
C ARG A 62 -5.43 -1.99 -7.77
N ALA A 63 -4.25 -2.51 -8.10
CA ALA A 63 -3.27 -2.97 -7.11
C ALA A 63 -2.79 -1.81 -6.21
N GLY A 64 -2.45 -0.66 -6.79
CA GLY A 64 -2.05 0.53 -6.04
C GLY A 64 -3.14 1.10 -5.12
N LEU A 65 -4.42 0.87 -5.44
CA LEU A 65 -5.56 1.27 -4.61
C LEU A 65 -6.01 0.20 -3.61
N GLY A 66 -5.35 -0.97 -3.55
CA GLY A 66 -5.76 -2.07 -2.67
C GLY A 66 -7.10 -2.73 -3.05
N LEU A 67 -7.59 -2.49 -4.26
CA LEU A 67 -8.89 -2.97 -4.75
C LEU A 67 -8.81 -4.39 -5.36
N THR A 68 -7.71 -5.10 -5.12
CA THR A 68 -7.42 -6.45 -5.65
C THR A 68 -8.26 -7.56 -5.02
N HIS A 69 -8.89 -7.31 -3.86
CA HIS A 69 -9.62 -8.33 -3.09
C HIS A 69 -11.15 -8.26 -3.25
N ALA A 70 -11.68 -7.38 -4.10
CA ALA A 70 -13.12 -7.23 -4.21
C ALA A 70 -13.77 -8.51 -4.83
N PRO A 71 -14.88 -9.03 -4.25
CA PRO A 71 -15.44 -10.35 -4.59
C PRO A 71 -15.79 -10.57 -6.06
N HIS A 72 -16.13 -9.49 -6.77
CA HIS A 72 -16.52 -9.53 -8.18
C HIS A 72 -15.33 -9.63 -9.16
N TRP A 73 -14.09 -9.53 -8.67
CA TRP A 73 -12.87 -9.60 -9.51
C TRP A 73 -12.20 -10.96 -9.54
N GLN A 74 -12.67 -11.94 -8.76
CA GLN A 74 -12.11 -13.30 -8.70
C GLN A 74 -12.51 -14.18 -9.89
N ILE A 75 -13.22 -13.63 -10.88
CA ILE A 75 -13.59 -14.37 -12.09
C ILE A 75 -12.32 -14.61 -12.91
N GLU A 76 -12.11 -15.86 -13.35
CA GLU A 76 -10.88 -16.36 -14.00
C GLU A 76 -10.37 -15.46 -15.15
N ALA A 77 -11.28 -14.87 -15.93
CA ALA A 77 -10.95 -13.98 -17.04
C ALA A 77 -10.48 -12.57 -16.63
N ALA A 78 -10.83 -12.11 -15.43
CA ALA A 78 -10.35 -10.85 -14.86
C ALA A 78 -9.01 -11.03 -14.14
N ASN A 79 -8.60 -12.28 -13.90
CA ASN A 79 -7.40 -12.60 -13.16
C ASN A 79 -6.12 -12.60 -14.01
N ASP A 80 -6.24 -12.77 -15.33
CA ASP A 80 -5.11 -12.72 -16.27
C ASP A 80 -4.36 -11.36 -16.20
N PHE A 81 -5.04 -10.26 -15.84
CA PHE A 81 -4.45 -8.92 -15.66
C PHE A 81 -4.35 -8.50 -14.19
N SER A 82 -4.65 -9.40 -13.25
CA SER A 82 -4.46 -9.15 -11.84
C SER A 82 -2.97 -9.22 -11.51
N MET A 83 -2.38 -8.08 -11.18
CA MET A 83 -1.12 -8.09 -10.46
C MET A 83 -1.38 -8.51 -9.00
N PRO A 84 -0.49 -9.31 -8.40
CA PRO A 84 -0.51 -9.48 -6.95
C PRO A 84 -0.50 -8.09 -6.32
N ALA A 85 -1.26 -7.90 -5.24
CA ALA A 85 -1.26 -6.64 -4.50
C ALA A 85 0.18 -6.24 -4.28
N ASP A 86 0.55 -5.05 -4.77
CA ASP A 86 1.92 -4.58 -4.75
C ASP A 86 2.32 -4.46 -3.28
N THR A 87 2.98 -5.50 -2.75
CA THR A 87 3.58 -5.49 -1.42
C THR A 87 4.91 -4.73 -1.43
N ALA A 88 5.25 -4.09 -2.55
CA ALA A 88 6.27 -3.07 -2.59
C ALA A 88 5.77 -1.85 -1.79
N PRO A 89 6.52 -1.38 -0.78
CA PRO A 89 6.17 -0.17 -0.08
C PRO A 89 6.82 1.04 -0.77
N PRO A 90 6.05 2.04 -1.25
CA PRO A 90 6.70 3.34 -1.42
C PRO A 90 5.84 4.55 -1.05
N ARG A 91 4.57 4.40 -0.65
CA ARG A 91 3.73 5.54 -0.25
C ARG A 91 3.07 5.39 1.11
N VAL A 92 2.49 4.22 1.39
CA VAL A 92 1.82 3.98 2.68
C VAL A 92 2.84 3.96 3.81
N GLU A 93 3.97 3.25 3.63
CA GLU A 93 5.02 3.20 4.65
C GLU A 93 5.72 4.56 4.86
N THR A 94 5.76 5.42 3.84
CA THR A 94 6.24 6.79 4.01
C THR A 94 5.23 7.68 4.74
N LEU A 95 3.93 7.42 4.60
CA LEU A 95 2.91 8.10 5.40
C LEU A 95 2.96 7.61 6.84
N ASP A 96 3.05 6.30 7.06
CA ASP A 96 3.13 5.71 8.40
C ASP A 96 4.36 6.20 9.15
N ARG A 97 5.53 6.30 8.48
CA ARG A 97 6.72 6.90 9.10
C ARG A 97 6.54 8.36 9.49
N ARG A 98 5.86 9.17 8.65
CA ARG A 98 5.62 10.59 8.95
C ARG A 98 4.60 10.76 10.07
N VAL A 99 3.54 9.95 10.08
CA VAL A 99 2.54 9.95 11.15
C VAL A 99 3.17 9.46 12.45
N ALA A 100 3.94 8.37 12.45
CA ALA A 100 4.63 7.87 13.63
C ALA A 100 5.65 8.90 14.19
N ALA A 101 6.36 9.61 13.32
CA ALA A 101 7.27 10.69 13.73
C ALA A 101 6.50 11.87 14.36
N ALA A 102 5.36 12.26 13.78
CA ALA A 102 4.53 13.33 14.33
C ALA A 102 3.90 12.94 15.68
N VAL A 103 3.39 11.71 15.80
CA VAL A 103 2.77 11.19 17.02
C VAL A 103 3.81 11.06 18.14
N SER A 104 5.00 10.52 17.86
CA SER A 104 6.06 10.40 18.89
C SER A 104 6.61 11.74 19.37
N PHE A 105 6.66 12.75 18.49
CA PHE A 105 7.01 14.12 18.91
C PHE A 105 5.94 14.72 19.82
N PHE A 106 4.67 14.56 19.46
CA PHE A 106 3.55 15.06 20.24
C PHE A 106 3.44 14.36 21.60
N ASP A 107 3.60 13.04 21.63
CA ASP A 107 3.56 12.26 22.86
C ASP A 107 4.72 12.61 23.81
N ARG A 108 5.91 12.84 23.27
CA ARG A 108 7.06 13.33 24.06
C ARG A 108 6.84 14.76 24.58
N TRP A 109 6.21 15.62 23.78
CA TRP A 109 5.87 16.98 24.19
C TRP A 109 4.83 16.98 25.32
N CYS A 110 3.74 16.23 25.16
CA CYS A 110 2.68 16.13 26.16
C CYS A 110 3.15 15.47 27.46
N SER A 111 3.97 14.42 27.39
CA SER A 111 4.53 13.79 28.60
C SER A 111 5.48 14.73 29.35
N ALA A 112 6.31 15.51 28.65
CA ALA A 112 7.14 16.53 29.29
C ALA A 112 6.30 17.61 29.98
N GLN A 113 5.20 18.04 29.35
CA GLN A 113 4.26 18.97 29.96
C GLN A 113 3.53 18.37 31.18
N GLY A 114 3.13 17.09 31.11
CA GLY A 114 2.50 16.38 32.23
C GLY A 114 3.41 16.27 33.46
N VAL A 115 4.69 15.97 33.25
CA VAL A 115 5.69 15.96 34.34
C VAL A 115 5.86 17.35 34.94
N TRP A 116 5.89 18.39 34.11
CA TRP A 116 5.97 19.77 34.59
C TRP A 116 4.76 20.17 35.45
N LEU A 117 3.55 19.79 35.04
CA LEU A 117 2.35 20.02 35.83
C LEU A 117 2.43 19.34 37.20
N LEU A 118 2.88 18.09 37.26
CA LEU A 118 3.07 17.39 38.54
C LEU A 118 4.09 18.08 39.44
N VAL A 119 5.21 18.54 38.88
CA VAL A 119 6.23 19.31 39.63
C VAL A 119 5.64 20.60 40.18
N THR A 120 4.87 21.35 39.37
CA THR A 120 4.25 22.61 39.84
C THR A 120 3.22 22.37 40.94
N VAL A 121 2.38 21.34 40.83
CA VAL A 121 1.40 20.97 41.86
C VAL A 121 2.11 20.56 43.14
N PHE A 122 3.17 19.76 43.05
CA PHE A 122 3.94 19.34 44.21
C PHE A 122 4.66 20.52 44.89
N ALA A 123 5.31 21.38 44.10
CA ALA A 123 5.97 22.58 44.61
C ALA A 123 4.98 23.54 45.29
N MET A 124 3.80 23.73 44.70
CA MET A 124 2.75 24.56 45.26
C MET A 124 2.20 23.96 46.57
N GLY A 125 1.95 22.64 46.61
CA GLY A 125 1.51 21.96 47.83
C GLY A 125 2.55 22.00 48.96
N ALA A 126 3.82 21.76 48.64
CA ALA A 126 4.93 21.85 49.59
C ALA A 126 5.12 23.29 50.11
N GLY A 127 5.01 24.29 49.23
CA GLY A 127 5.07 25.70 49.61
C GLY A 127 3.98 26.10 50.60
N VAL A 128 2.73 25.65 50.37
CA VAL A 128 1.61 25.91 51.30
C VAL A 128 1.83 25.19 52.64
N GLY A 129 2.32 23.96 52.63
CA GLY A 129 2.62 23.20 53.85
C GLY A 129 3.73 23.84 54.70
N LEU A 130 4.81 24.33 54.07
CA LEU A 130 5.87 25.05 54.76
C LEU A 130 5.39 26.41 55.29
N ALA A 131 4.63 27.16 54.50
CA ALA A 131 4.13 28.48 54.88
C ALA A 131 3.14 28.44 56.05
N LEU A 132 2.33 27.38 56.17
CA LEU A 132 1.37 27.22 57.28
C LEU A 132 1.94 26.42 58.46
N GLY A 133 2.83 25.46 58.21
CA GLY A 133 3.40 24.59 59.25
C GLY A 133 4.52 25.23 60.06
N LEU A 134 5.42 25.99 59.42
CA LEU A 134 6.51 26.70 60.11
C LEU A 134 6.03 27.72 61.15
N PRO A 135 5.05 28.61 60.87
CA PRO A 135 4.57 29.54 61.89
C PRO A 135 3.80 28.84 63.02
N LEU A 136 3.16 27.70 62.74
CA LEU A 136 2.39 26.93 63.74
C LEU A 136 3.32 26.16 64.69
N LEU A 137 4.43 25.62 64.18
CA LEU A 137 5.51 25.03 64.98
C LEU A 137 6.27 26.08 65.81
N ALA A 138 6.49 27.28 65.25
CA ALA A 138 7.07 28.40 65.99
C ALA A 138 6.13 28.90 67.11
N TRP A 139 4.82 28.85 66.89
CA TRP A 139 3.81 29.22 67.89
C TRP A 139 3.65 28.17 69.00
N LEU A 140 3.87 26.88 68.70
CA LEU A 140 3.86 25.78 69.67
C LEU A 140 5.19 25.61 70.46
N GLY A 141 6.18 26.47 70.21
CA GLY A 141 7.39 26.55 71.05
C GLY A 141 8.36 25.39 70.89
N PHE A 142 8.45 24.79 69.71
CA PHE A 142 9.38 23.67 69.43
C PHE A 142 10.65 24.07 68.66
N LEU A 143 11.06 25.35 68.72
CA LEU A 143 12.34 25.82 68.17
C LEU A 143 13.17 26.57 69.21
#